data_AF-A0A6V6ZRE4-F1
#
_entry.id   AF-A0A6V6ZRE4-F1
#
_cell.length_a   1.000
_cell.length_b   1.000
_cell.length_c   1.000
_cell.angle_alpha   90.00
_cell.angle_beta   90.00
_cell.angle_gamma   90.00
#
_symmetry.space_group_name_H-M   'P 1'
#
loop_
_entity.id
_entity.type
_entity.pdbx_description
1 polymer ?
#
loop_
_entity_poly.entity_id
_entity_poly.type
_entity_poly.pdbx_seq_one_letter_code
_entity_poly.pdbx_strand_id
1 'polypeptide(L)'
;MTLMLAISGLALVLGLILPLRWGVFGFLGAVAVLFLTQFGVNTGGGFESTTWEETLILFEGSVVSYIGFNLQITARAFALPLLVLAVVVVGRLNRMAR
;
A
#
# COMPACT_ATOMS: atom_id res chain seq x y z
N MET A 1 9.07 13.17 6.78
CA MET A 1 8.63 13.31 5.38
C MET A 1 9.57 12.68 4.35
N THR A 2 10.88 12.95 4.36
CA THR A 2 11.81 12.51 3.30
C THR A 2 11.89 10.98 3.14
N LEU A 3 11.95 10.24 4.25
CA LEU A 3 11.97 8.77 4.24
C LEU A 3 10.66 8.17 3.71
N MET A 4 9.52 8.73 4.13
CA MET A 4 8.20 8.31 3.69
C MET A 4 8.03 8.50 2.17
N LEU A 5 8.46 9.66 1.64
CA LEU A 5 8.44 9.93 0.21
C LEU A 5 9.36 8.98 -0.58
N ALA A 6 10.55 8.69 -0.05
CA ALA A 6 11.48 7.74 -0.67
C ALA A 6 10.90 6.32 -0.72
N ILE A 7 10.28 5.87 0.38
CA ILE A 7 9.63 4.55 0.48
C ILE A 7 8.42 4.47 -0.47
N SER A 8 7.56 5.49 -0.49
CA SER A 8 6.40 5.54 -1.40
C SER A 8 6.83 5.60 -2.87
N GLY A 9 7.85 6.39 -3.20
CA GLY A 9 8.40 6.47 -4.55
C GLY A 9 9.01 5.15 -5.01
N LEU A 10 9.80 4.49 -4.16
CA LEU A 10 10.39 3.19 -4.45
C LEU A 10 9.30 2.12 -4.65
N ALA A 11 8.27 2.10 -3.79
CA ALA A 11 7.16 1.18 -3.91
C ALA A 11 6.37 1.41 -5.20
N LEU A 12 6.20 2.66 -5.63
CA LEU A 12 5.53 3.01 -6.90
C LEU A 12 6.34 2.55 -8.12
N VAL A 13 7.67 2.76 -8.10
CA VAL A 13 8.58 2.29 -9.14
C VAL A 13 8.56 0.77 -9.24
N LEU A 14 8.71 0.07 -8.11
CA LEU A 14 8.64 -1.39 -8.08
C LEU A 14 7.25 -1.90 -8.49
N GLY A 15 6.20 -1.21 -8.06
CA GLY A 15 4.81 -1.50 -8.39
C GLY A 15 4.50 -1.43 -9.89
N LEU A 16 5.20 -0.58 -10.63
CA LEU A 16 5.08 -0.49 -12.08
C LEU A 16 6.00 -1.48 -12.81
N ILE A 17 7.24 -1.66 -12.34
CA ILE A 17 8.24 -2.49 -13.03
C ILE A 17 7.96 -3.99 -12.87
N LEU A 18 7.56 -4.44 -11.69
CA LEU A 18 7.31 -5.86 -11.39
C LEU A 18 6.23 -6.48 -12.32
N PRO A 19 5.03 -5.90 -12.50
CA PRO A 19 4.02 -6.43 -13.40
C PRO A 19 4.46 -6.41 -14.87
N LEU A 20 5.32 -5.46 -15.27
CA LEU A 20 5.89 -5.40 -16.62
C LEU A 20 6.93 -6.50 -16.88
N ARG A 21 7.61 -7.01 -15.86
CA ARG A 21 8.63 -8.07 -16.02
C ARG A 21 8.06 -9.47 -15.83
N TRP A 22 7.25 -9.68 -14.79
CA TRP A 22 6.85 -11.03 -14.33
C TRP A 22 5.36 -11.34 -14.46
N GLY A 23 4.58 -10.50 -15.16
CA GLY A 23 3.18 -10.77 -15.46
C GLY A 23 2.33 -10.85 -14.18
N VAL A 24 1.55 -11.91 -14.01
CA VAL A 24 0.64 -12.09 -12.86
C VAL A 24 1.40 -12.15 -11.53
N PHE A 25 2.52 -12.87 -11.46
CA PHE A 25 3.33 -12.92 -10.23
C PHE A 25 3.94 -11.56 -9.88
N GLY A 26 4.35 -10.81 -10.91
CA GLY A 26 4.82 -9.43 -10.75
C GLY A 26 3.73 -8.49 -10.26
N PHE A 27 2.49 -8.66 -10.73
CA PHE A 27 1.33 -7.91 -10.26
C PHE A 27 1.02 -8.20 -8.79
N LEU A 28 0.96 -9.48 -8.40
CA LEU A 28 0.71 -9.87 -7.00
C LEU A 28 1.80 -9.33 -6.08
N GLY A 29 3.06 -9.42 -6.48
CA GLY A 29 4.19 -8.84 -5.74
C GLY A 29 4.08 -7.32 -5.61
N ALA A 30 3.76 -6.62 -6.70
CA ALA A 30 3.55 -5.17 -6.69
C ALA A 30 2.42 -4.76 -5.75
N VAL A 31 1.27 -5.45 -5.81
CA VAL A 31 0.12 -5.23 -4.93
C VAL A 31 0.52 -5.41 -3.47
N ALA A 32 1.19 -6.52 -3.14
CA ALA A 32 1.61 -6.79 -1.77
C ALA A 32 2.59 -5.73 -1.25
N VAL A 33 3.62 -5.39 -2.04
CA VAL A 33 4.64 -4.40 -1.65
C VAL A 33 4.01 -3.03 -1.44
N LEU A 34 3.20 -2.56 -2.39
CA LEU A 34 2.54 -1.26 -2.29
C LEU A 34 1.56 -1.20 -1.12
N PHE A 35 0.77 -2.26 -0.92
CA PHE A 35 -0.19 -2.33 0.17
C PHE A 35 0.50 -2.32 1.54
N LEU A 36 1.50 -3.19 1.74
CA LEU A 36 2.24 -3.26 3.00
C LEU A 36 3.00 -1.98 3.28
N THR A 37 3.53 -1.34 2.24
CA THR A 37 4.20 -0.04 2.36
C THR A 37 3.22 1.03 2.85
N GLN A 38 2.06 1.16 2.20
CA GLN A 38 1.05 2.15 2.59
C GLN A 38 0.51 1.87 4.00
N PHE A 39 0.26 0.60 4.31
CA PHE A 39 -0.18 0.17 5.63
C PHE A 39 0.85 0.50 6.72
N GLY A 40 2.13 0.17 6.48
CA GLY A 40 3.21 0.44 7.42
C GLY A 40 3.44 1.94 7.63
N VAL A 41 3.34 2.73 6.57
CA VAL A 41 3.44 4.20 6.65
C VAL A 41 2.29 4.80 7.45
N ASN A 42 1.04 4.38 7.19
CA ASN A 42 -0.13 4.87 7.93
C ASN A 42 -0.06 4.47 9.40
N THR A 43 0.30 3.22 9.68
CA THR A 43 0.39 2.69 11.04
C THR A 43 1.58 3.28 11.82
N GLY A 44 2.69 3.55 11.15
CA GLY A 44 3.89 4.12 11.78
C GLY A 44 3.80 5.63 12.07
N GLY A 45 2.83 6.33 11.48
CA GLY A 45 2.65 7.79 11.63
C GLY A 45 1.85 8.22 12.86
N GLY A 46 1.29 7.28 13.63
CA GLY A 46 0.29 7.58 14.66
C GLY A 46 -1.09 7.89 14.04
N PHE A 47 -2.13 7.87 14.88
CA PHE A 47 -3.47 8.26 14.44
C PHE A 47 -3.50 9.76 14.17
N GLU A 48 -3.88 10.19 12.96
CA GLU A 48 -3.97 11.61 12.59
C GLU A 48 -2.71 12.43 12.93
N SER A 49 -1.52 11.83 12.81
CA SER A 49 -0.22 12.45 13.16
C SER A 49 -0.05 12.83 14.63
N THR A 50 -0.88 12.28 15.52
CA THR A 50 -0.69 12.37 16.98
C THR A 50 0.44 11.47 17.46
N THR A 51 0.89 11.69 18.70
CA THR A 51 1.91 10.85 19.32
C THR A 51 1.41 9.42 19.53
N TRP A 52 2.35 8.48 19.75
CA TRP A 52 1.99 7.09 20.02
C TRP A 52 1.19 6.93 21.32
N GLU A 53 1.52 7.71 22.36
CA GLU A 53 0.75 7.70 23.61
C GLU A 53 -0.70 8.16 23.40
N GLU A 54 -0.91 9.28 22.70
CA GLU A 54 -2.24 9.81 22.38
C GLU A 54 -3.03 8.83 21.50
N THR A 55 -2.37 8.26 20.50
CA THR A 55 -2.94 7.21 19.66
C THR A 55 -3.43 6.05 20.51
N LEU A 56 -2.61 5.50 21.40
CA LEU A 56 -3.04 4.37 22.22
C LEU A 56 -4.16 4.72 23.19
N ILE A 57 -4.22 5.94 23.72
CA ILE A 57 -5.33 6.38 24.56
C ILE A 57 -6.66 6.32 23.77
N LEU A 58 -6.66 6.78 22.51
CA LEU A 58 -7.84 6.75 21.65
C LEU A 58 -8.31 5.32 21.29
N PHE A 59 -7.40 4.35 21.33
CA PHE A 59 -7.68 2.94 21.08
C PHE A 59 -7.75 2.11 22.37
N GLU A 60 -8.01 2.74 23.53
CA GLU A 60 -8.15 2.08 24.84
C GLU A 60 -6.93 1.21 25.23
N GLY A 61 -5.73 1.62 24.80
CA GLY A 61 -4.47 0.88 24.98
C GLY A 61 -4.30 -0.32 24.03
N SER A 62 -5.26 -0.60 23.14
CA SER A 62 -5.23 -1.75 22.25
C SER A 62 -4.47 -1.47 20.95
N VAL A 63 -3.23 -1.95 20.90
CA VAL A 63 -2.40 -1.96 19.68
C VAL A 63 -3.09 -2.74 18.54
N VAL A 64 -3.79 -3.82 18.89
CA VAL A 64 -4.51 -4.66 17.91
C VAL A 64 -5.64 -3.87 17.25
N SER A 65 -6.41 -3.11 18.04
CA SER A 65 -7.50 -2.27 17.52
C SER A 65 -6.95 -1.17 16.61
N TYR A 66 -5.83 -0.53 17.00
CA TYR A 66 -5.15 0.47 16.19
C TYR A 66 -4.64 -0.09 14.85
N ILE A 67 -3.99 -1.25 14.88
CA ILE A 67 -3.52 -1.96 13.68
C ILE A 67 -4.70 -2.34 12.77
N GLY A 68 -5.76 -2.91 13.35
CA GLY A 68 -6.96 -3.32 12.61
C GLY A 68 -7.66 -2.14 11.93
N PHE A 69 -7.76 -1.01 12.61
CA PHE A 69 -8.30 0.24 12.07
C PHE A 69 -7.48 0.73 10.86
N ASN A 70 -6.16 0.82 10.99
CA ASN A 70 -5.27 1.24 9.90
C ASN A 70 -5.31 0.28 8.72
N LEU A 71 -5.49 -1.02 8.97
CA LEU A 71 -5.63 -2.02 7.91
C LEU A 71 -6.91 -1.78 7.09
N GLN A 72 -8.03 -1.47 7.76
CA GLN A 72 -9.30 -1.18 7.08
C GLN A 72 -9.23 0.11 6.26
N ILE A 73 -8.64 1.19 6.81
CA ILE A 73 -8.44 2.43 6.07
C ILE A 73 -7.55 2.19 4.85
N THR A 74 -6.43 1.48 5.04
CA THR A 74 -5.50 1.20 3.95
C THR A 74 -6.19 0.37 2.87
N ALA A 75 -6.96 -0.67 3.22
CA ALA A 75 -7.73 -1.46 2.26
C ALA A 75 -8.70 -0.61 1.42
N ARG A 76 -9.41 0.34 2.03
CA ARG A 76 -10.31 1.25 1.31
C ARG A 76 -9.54 2.18 0.38
N ALA A 77 -8.47 2.80 0.87
CA ALA A 77 -7.66 3.73 0.09
C ALA A 77 -6.88 3.04 -1.04
N PHE A 78 -6.57 1.75 -0.89
CA PHE A 78 -5.79 0.97 -1.85
C PHE A 78 -6.58 0.55 -3.10
N ALA A 79 -7.91 0.70 -3.09
CA ALA A 79 -8.75 0.34 -4.23
C ALA A 79 -8.34 1.06 -5.53
N LEU A 80 -8.04 2.37 -5.45
CA LEU A 80 -7.61 3.15 -6.60
C LEU A 80 -6.22 2.73 -7.13
N PRO A 81 -5.16 2.62 -6.30
CA PRO A 81 -3.89 2.05 -6.71
C PRO A 81 -4.01 0.67 -7.36
N LEU A 82 -4.82 -0.22 -6.78
CA LEU A 82 -5.05 -1.56 -7.31
C LEU A 82 -5.67 -1.52 -8.71
N LEU A 83 -6.64 -0.63 -8.93
CA LEU A 83 -7.32 -0.48 -10.21
C LEU A 83 -6.36 0.03 -11.29
N VAL A 84 -5.49 0.99 -10.96
CA VAL A 84 -4.43 1.47 -11.87
C VAL A 84 -3.48 0.33 -12.26
N LEU A 85 -3.00 -0.45 -11.30
CA LEU A 85 -2.13 -1.60 -11.57
C LEU A 85 -2.83 -2.65 -12.45
N ALA A 86 -4.10 -2.93 -12.18
CA ALA A 86 -4.89 -3.89 -12.93
C ALA A 86 -5.05 -3.45 -14.40
N VAL A 87 -5.36 -2.17 -14.66
CA VAL A 87 -5.48 -1.60 -16.01
C VAL A 87 -4.17 -1.77 -16.78
N VAL A 88 -3.04 -1.48 -16.16
CA VAL A 88 -1.70 -1.62 -16.79
C VAL A 88 -1.44 -3.08 -17.17
N VAL A 89 -1.73 -4.02 -16.28
CA VAL A 89 -1.50 -5.46 -16.51
C VAL A 89 -2.43 -6.00 -17.59
N VAL A 90 -3.73 -5.71 -17.53
CA VAL A 90 -4.72 -6.13 -18.54
C VAL A 90 -4.35 -5.55 -19.90
N GLY A 91 -3.96 -4.27 -19.97
CA GLY A 91 -3.51 -3.64 -21.21
C GLY A 91 -2.23 -4.23 -21.79
N ARG A 92 -1.33 -4.75 -20.95
CA ARG A 92 -0.16 -5.51 -21.39
C ARG A 92 -0.55 -6.88 -21.95
N LEU A 93 -1.38 -7.64 -21.23
CA LEU A 93 -1.81 -8.98 -21.63
C LEU A 93 -2.60 -8.95 -22.95
N ASN A 94 -3.48 -7.97 -23.14
CA ASN A 94 -4.20 -7.77 -24.40
C ASN A 94 -3.28 -7.48 -25.60
N ARG A 95 -2.14 -6.82 -25.38
CA ARG A 95 -1.14 -6.58 -26.44
C ARG A 95 -0.31 -7.82 -26.77
N MET A 96 -0.13 -8.73 -25.82
CA MET A 96 0.57 -10.00 -26.07
C MET A 96 -0.31 -11.05 -26.76
N ALA A 97 -1.63 -10.93 -26.62
CA ALA A 97 -2.60 -11.83 -27.23
C ALA A 97 -2.96 -11.47 -28.69
N ARG A 98 -2.55 -10.28 -29.17
CA ARG A 98 -2.68 -9.83 -30.56
C ARG A 98 -1.37 -10.05 -31.31
#